data_AF-A0AAJ1AJA3-F1
#
_entry.id   AF-A0AAJ1AJA3-F1
#
_cell.length_a   1.000
_cell.length_b   1.000
_cell.length_c   1.000
_cell.angle_alpha   90.00
_cell.angle_beta   90.00
_cell.angle_gamma   90.00
#
_symmetry.space_group_name_H-M   'P 1'
#
loop_
_entity.id
_entity.type
_entity.pdbx_description
1 polymer ?
#
loop_
_entity_poly.entity_id
_entity_poly.type
_entity_poly.pdbx_seq_one_letter_code
_entity_poly.pdbx_strand_id
1 'polypeptide(L)'
;MRMIEDPYRQLSYLQQCLSSDKKPLGLFLGAGCPMAIRLDDDEKRPLIPDVAGITLIVRDDMAKRPDCESLLKIVDEHFAKDGRDAPTMEDMLTHIRALRAVAGNDEVRGLSAENLDKLDDTICQLIHRVADKMLPNSETPYHCTASWVDAVRRENPIEIFTTNYDLLMEQAFEDTRVPYFDGFAGVRKPFFDLRAMEEDILSPRWARLWKLHGSINWYQVADKGVFRGTTLEDGGSKRVIHPSHLKYQESRRMPYLAMIDRLRAFLKQPTATLILCGYSFRDEHINEVIVQGLQSTQTTIAFALLFDELITYSQAATLALKRSNLNILARDGAVIGGQKAEWPEKDAASISADDGRFVRWRPVDPDNKEGRWSAEFTLGDFAVFGQFLQELVGTVRQAPAVPNAQ
;
A
#
# COMPACT_ATOMS: atom_id res chain seq x y z
N MET A 1 21.94 14.51 23.03
CA MET A 1 22.96 14.37 21.97
C MET A 1 22.19 13.95 20.72
N ARG A 2 22.26 14.73 19.62
CA ARG A 2 21.57 14.34 18.38
C ARG A 2 22.28 13.11 17.83
N MET A 3 21.54 12.03 17.60
CA MET A 3 22.08 10.84 16.95
C MET A 3 22.16 11.13 15.46
N ILE A 4 23.34 10.93 14.88
CA ILE A 4 23.57 11.05 13.44
C ILE A 4 23.80 9.64 12.92
N GLU A 5 23.06 9.26 11.87
CA GLU A 5 23.18 7.95 11.25
C GLU A 5 23.59 8.09 9.78
N ASP A 6 24.45 7.21 9.29
CA ASP A 6 24.84 7.22 7.87
C ASP A 6 23.75 6.58 6.99
N PRO A 7 23.12 7.32 6.05
CA PRO A 7 22.09 6.76 5.17
C PRO A 7 22.62 5.66 4.25
N TYR A 8 23.90 5.67 3.88
CA TYR A 8 24.51 4.62 3.05
C TYR A 8 24.61 3.29 3.79
N ARG A 9 24.77 3.33 5.12
CA ARG A 9 24.71 2.14 5.96
C ARG A 9 23.32 1.51 5.91
N GLN A 10 22.27 2.32 5.96
CA GLN A 10 20.89 1.85 5.88
C GLN A 10 20.56 1.28 4.49
N LEU A 11 21.05 1.91 3.42
CA LEU A 11 20.99 1.34 2.07
C LEU A 11 21.62 -0.06 2.02
N SER A 12 22.85 -0.20 2.54
CA SER A 12 23.56 -1.48 2.54
C SER A 12 22.80 -2.57 3.30
N TYR A 13 22.19 -2.24 4.44
CA TYR A 13 21.32 -3.17 5.17
C TYR A 13 20.09 -3.59 4.36
N LEU A 14 19.41 -2.64 3.70
CA LEU A 14 18.27 -2.96 2.84
C LEU A 14 18.69 -3.86 1.67
N GLN A 15 19.80 -3.56 1.00
CA GLN A 15 20.35 -4.40 -0.08
C GLN A 15 20.61 -5.83 0.40
N GLN A 16 21.20 -5.99 1.59
CA GLN A 16 21.47 -7.30 2.18
C GLN A 16 20.18 -8.07 2.48
N CYS A 17 19.16 -7.41 3.05
CA CYS A 17 17.86 -8.02 3.33
C CYS A 17 17.15 -8.48 2.06
N LEU A 18 17.15 -7.63 1.02
CA LEU A 18 16.50 -7.91 -0.26
C LEU A 18 17.24 -9.02 -1.05
N SER A 19 18.56 -9.10 -0.92
CA SER A 19 19.39 -10.09 -1.63
C SER A 19 19.51 -11.44 -0.92
N SER A 20 19.27 -11.50 0.39
CA SER A 20 19.37 -12.75 1.17
C SER A 20 18.27 -13.72 0.75
N ASP A 21 18.59 -14.97 0.41
CA ASP A 21 17.67 -16.00 -0.09
C ASP A 21 16.89 -16.76 1.00
N LYS A 22 17.41 -16.82 2.22
CA LYS A 22 16.89 -17.65 3.32
C LYS A 22 15.75 -17.04 4.13
N LYS A 23 15.82 -15.73 4.37
CA LYS A 23 14.90 -15.07 5.31
C LYS A 23 13.53 -14.83 4.65
N PRO A 24 12.41 -15.02 5.38
CA PRO A 24 11.11 -14.58 4.89
C PRO A 24 11.12 -13.09 4.59
N LEU A 25 10.61 -12.70 3.43
CA LEU A 25 10.62 -11.33 2.95
C LEU A 25 9.22 -10.92 2.50
N GLY A 26 8.77 -9.80 3.04
CA GLY A 26 7.49 -9.21 2.77
C GLY A 26 7.67 -7.79 2.24
N LEU A 27 6.94 -7.44 1.18
CA LEU A 27 6.78 -6.05 0.76
C LEU A 27 5.37 -5.59 1.12
N PHE A 28 5.24 -4.40 1.70
CA PHE A 28 3.96 -3.76 1.95
C PHE A 28 3.86 -2.52 1.06
N LEU A 29 2.95 -2.54 0.09
CA LEU A 29 2.74 -1.45 -0.86
C LEU A 29 1.47 -0.67 -0.48
N GLY A 30 1.61 0.59 -0.09
CA GLY A 30 0.50 1.47 0.28
C GLY A 30 0.02 2.38 -0.86
N ALA A 31 -0.92 3.28 -0.54
CA ALA A 31 -1.54 4.18 -1.50
C ALA A 31 -0.56 5.21 -2.11
N GLY A 32 0.63 5.37 -1.52
CA GLY A 32 1.71 6.16 -2.11
C GLY A 32 2.42 5.48 -3.30
N CYS A 33 2.25 4.17 -3.50
CA CYS A 33 2.89 3.48 -4.63
C CYS A 33 2.29 3.86 -6.00
N PRO A 34 0.95 3.86 -6.19
CA PRO A 34 0.33 4.36 -7.43
C PRO A 34 0.61 5.85 -7.66
N MET A 35 0.78 6.62 -6.57
CA MET A 35 1.13 8.03 -6.65
C MET A 35 2.46 8.24 -7.37
N ALA A 36 3.44 7.37 -7.17
CA ALA A 36 4.77 7.54 -7.78
C ALA A 36 4.76 7.46 -9.32
N ILE A 37 3.68 6.93 -9.93
CA ILE A 37 3.53 6.91 -11.39
C ILE A 37 2.89 8.23 -11.83
N ARG A 38 3.62 9.04 -12.60
CA ARG A 38 3.13 10.29 -13.18
C ARG A 38 2.72 10.09 -14.64
N LEU A 39 1.57 10.63 -15.02
CA LEU A 39 0.97 10.43 -16.34
C LEU A 39 1.31 11.52 -17.37
N ASP A 40 1.65 12.73 -16.91
CA ASP A 40 1.86 13.89 -17.77
C ASP A 40 3.35 14.24 -17.84
N ASP A 41 3.81 14.81 -18.96
CA ASP A 41 5.19 15.33 -19.15
C ASP A 41 5.58 16.36 -18.08
N ASP A 42 4.58 17.00 -17.48
CA ASP A 42 4.70 17.97 -16.39
C ASP A 42 4.86 17.33 -14.99
N GLU A 43 4.85 15.99 -14.89
CA GLU A 43 5.00 15.18 -13.67
C GLU A 43 4.00 15.45 -12.52
N LYS A 44 2.96 16.27 -12.73
CA LYS A 44 2.07 16.74 -11.65
C LYS A 44 1.00 15.74 -11.24
N ARG A 45 0.46 14.95 -12.18
CA ARG A 45 -0.72 14.11 -11.91
C ARG A 45 -0.33 12.65 -11.64
N PRO A 46 -0.66 12.10 -10.46
CA PRO A 46 -0.50 10.66 -10.18
C PRO A 46 -1.47 9.80 -11.00
N LEU A 47 -1.10 8.54 -11.24
CA LEU A 47 -1.96 7.52 -11.85
C LEU A 47 -3.23 7.31 -11.02
N ILE A 48 -3.06 7.05 -9.72
CA ILE A 48 -4.15 6.97 -8.74
C ILE A 48 -3.76 7.87 -7.55
N PRO A 49 -4.63 8.81 -7.16
CA PRO A 49 -4.38 9.67 -6.00
C PRO A 49 -4.38 8.89 -4.68
N ASP A 50 -3.81 9.48 -3.63
CA ASP A 50 -3.92 8.95 -2.27
C ASP A 50 -5.36 9.10 -1.72
N VAL A 51 -5.60 8.64 -0.49
CA VAL A 51 -6.94 8.68 0.13
C VAL A 51 -7.51 10.11 0.19
N ALA A 52 -6.67 11.13 0.42
CA ALA A 52 -7.11 12.52 0.45
C ALA A 52 -7.52 13.00 -0.96
N GLY A 53 -6.71 12.72 -1.98
CA GLY A 53 -7.04 13.06 -3.37
C GLY A 53 -8.25 12.29 -3.91
N ILE A 54 -8.41 11.01 -3.57
CA ILE A 54 -9.62 10.24 -3.87
C ILE A 54 -10.84 10.90 -3.21
N THR A 55 -10.72 11.30 -1.94
CA THR A 55 -11.80 11.96 -1.21
C THR A 55 -12.26 13.24 -1.91
N LEU A 56 -11.33 14.07 -2.38
CA LEU A 56 -11.64 15.30 -3.12
C LEU A 56 -12.37 14.98 -4.44
N ILE A 57 -11.84 14.05 -5.25
CA ILE A 57 -12.44 13.69 -6.54
C ILE A 57 -13.86 13.13 -6.36
N VAL A 58 -14.06 12.26 -5.37
CA VAL A 58 -15.38 11.67 -5.11
C VAL A 58 -16.35 12.74 -4.61
N ARG A 59 -15.94 13.66 -3.72
CA ARG A 59 -16.78 14.79 -3.28
C ARG A 59 -17.20 15.67 -4.44
N ASP A 60 -16.26 16.04 -5.29
CA ASP A 60 -16.53 16.89 -6.47
C ASP A 60 -17.49 16.21 -7.45
N ASP A 61 -17.36 14.89 -7.66
CA ASP A 61 -18.27 14.15 -8.52
C ASP A 61 -19.66 13.93 -7.89
N MET A 62 -19.74 13.80 -6.56
CA MET A 62 -21.02 13.75 -5.85
C MET A 62 -21.74 15.09 -5.85
N ALA A 63 -21.01 16.22 -5.73
CA ALA A 63 -21.59 17.56 -5.78
C ALA A 63 -22.25 17.89 -7.13
N LYS A 64 -21.83 17.22 -8.22
CA LYS A 64 -22.45 17.36 -9.56
C LYS A 64 -23.80 16.63 -9.67
N ARG A 65 -24.20 15.85 -8.67
CA ARG A 65 -25.44 15.06 -8.64
C ARG A 65 -26.38 15.62 -7.57
N PRO A 66 -27.48 16.31 -7.94
CA PRO A 66 -28.32 17.03 -6.96
C PRO A 66 -28.89 16.14 -5.84
N ASP A 67 -29.24 14.90 -6.18
CA ASP A 67 -29.72 13.89 -5.25
C ASP A 67 -28.62 13.42 -4.29
N CYS A 68 -27.40 13.16 -4.77
CA CYS A 68 -26.29 12.78 -3.90
C CYS A 68 -25.74 13.95 -3.09
N GLU A 69 -25.74 15.17 -3.63
CA GLU A 69 -25.26 16.38 -2.94
C GLU A 69 -26.09 16.66 -1.69
N SER A 70 -27.41 16.59 -1.79
CA SER A 70 -28.31 16.79 -0.65
C SER A 70 -28.11 15.73 0.44
N LEU A 71 -27.97 14.46 0.05
CA LEU A 71 -27.70 13.37 0.98
C LEU A 71 -26.31 13.48 1.62
N LEU A 72 -25.29 13.89 0.86
CA LEU A 72 -23.93 14.07 1.38
C LEU A 72 -23.86 15.21 2.40
N LYS A 73 -24.61 16.30 2.19
CA LYS A 73 -24.72 17.39 3.19
C LYS A 73 -25.26 16.90 4.53
N ILE A 74 -26.27 16.02 4.52
CA ILE A 74 -26.80 15.42 5.75
C ILE A 74 -25.71 14.60 6.47
N VAL A 75 -24.92 13.83 5.71
CA VAL A 75 -23.80 13.07 6.26
C VAL A 75 -22.73 14.01 6.84
N ASP A 76 -22.32 15.06 6.14
CA ASP A 76 -21.36 16.04 6.63
C ASP A 76 -21.86 16.74 7.92
N GLU A 77 -23.15 17.05 8.01
CA GLU A 77 -23.77 17.58 9.24
C GLU A 77 -23.67 16.61 10.43
N HIS A 78 -23.73 15.30 10.19
CA HIS A 78 -23.51 14.30 11.25
C HIS A 78 -22.09 14.39 11.81
N PHE A 79 -21.09 14.44 10.93
CA PHE A 79 -19.69 14.56 11.34
C PHE A 79 -19.41 15.87 12.09
N ALA A 80 -19.99 16.98 11.62
CA ALA A 80 -19.88 18.27 12.29
C ALA A 80 -20.49 18.24 13.71
N LYS A 81 -21.68 17.63 13.88
CA LYS A 81 -22.32 17.47 15.20
C LYS A 81 -21.54 16.54 16.12
N ASP A 82 -20.87 15.53 15.57
CA ASP A 82 -20.04 14.58 16.31
C ASP A 82 -18.60 15.11 16.56
N GLY A 83 -18.31 16.37 16.18
CA GLY A 83 -17.02 17.03 16.42
C GLY A 83 -15.86 16.47 15.59
N ARG A 84 -16.16 15.89 14.42
CA ARG A 84 -15.17 15.31 13.50
C ARG A 84 -15.05 16.18 12.26
N ASP A 85 -13.98 16.95 12.18
CA ASP A 85 -13.72 17.81 11.04
C ASP A 85 -13.05 17.03 9.88
N ALA A 86 -13.47 17.34 8.65
CA ALA A 86 -12.89 16.82 7.41
C ALA A 86 -12.82 15.26 7.31
N PRO A 87 -13.95 14.55 7.38
CA PRO A 87 -13.97 13.10 7.20
C PRO A 87 -13.51 12.70 5.79
N THR A 88 -12.76 11.60 5.71
CA THR A 88 -12.40 10.96 4.44
C THR A 88 -13.58 10.18 3.86
N MET A 89 -13.49 9.77 2.59
CA MET A 89 -14.51 8.87 2.00
C MET A 89 -14.61 7.52 2.74
N GLU A 90 -13.50 7.07 3.32
CA GLU A 90 -13.45 5.86 4.14
C GLU A 90 -14.24 6.04 5.44
N ASP A 91 -14.09 7.19 6.11
CA ASP A 91 -14.87 7.55 7.29
C ASP A 91 -16.37 7.67 6.96
N MET A 92 -16.69 8.29 5.82
CA MET A 92 -18.07 8.44 5.36
C MET A 92 -18.74 7.09 5.10
N LEU A 93 -18.09 6.20 4.33
CA LEU A 93 -18.60 4.86 4.09
C LEU A 93 -18.79 4.08 5.38
N THR A 94 -17.86 4.23 6.31
CA THR A 94 -17.97 3.66 7.66
C THR A 94 -19.26 4.15 8.33
N HIS A 95 -19.46 5.46 8.41
CA HIS A 95 -20.64 6.04 9.03
C HIS A 95 -21.94 5.60 8.35
N ILE A 96 -21.99 5.64 7.02
CA ILE A 96 -23.16 5.23 6.21
C ILE A 96 -23.53 3.77 6.50
N ARG A 97 -22.56 2.86 6.53
CA ARG A 97 -22.80 1.43 6.81
C ARG A 97 -23.27 1.19 8.25
N ALA A 98 -22.73 1.93 9.22
CA ALA A 98 -23.23 1.86 10.60
C ALA A 98 -24.69 2.29 10.71
N LEU A 99 -25.06 3.42 10.08
CA LEU A 99 -26.45 3.89 10.04
C LEU A 99 -27.35 2.87 9.33
N ARG A 100 -26.86 2.26 8.25
CA ARG A 100 -27.62 1.26 7.48
C ARG A 100 -27.97 0.02 8.28
N ALA A 101 -27.08 -0.40 9.19
CA ALA A 101 -27.30 -1.53 10.08
C ALA A 101 -28.42 -1.30 11.11
N VAL A 102 -28.73 -0.03 11.44
CA VAL A 102 -29.76 0.35 12.42
C VAL A 102 -31.02 0.95 11.81
N ALA A 103 -31.00 1.33 10.53
CA ALA A 103 -32.11 2.02 9.84
C ALA A 103 -33.43 1.23 9.81
N GLY A 104 -33.41 -0.10 9.77
CA GLY A 104 -34.63 -0.89 9.71
C GLY A 104 -35.57 -0.43 8.59
N ASN A 105 -36.85 -0.24 8.91
CA ASN A 105 -37.87 0.32 8.01
C ASN A 105 -38.12 1.83 8.22
N ASP A 106 -37.34 2.47 9.09
CA ASP A 106 -37.50 3.88 9.48
C ASP A 106 -36.29 4.70 8.99
N GLU A 107 -36.28 5.99 9.29
CA GLU A 107 -35.12 6.85 9.07
C GLU A 107 -34.20 6.87 10.29
N VAL A 108 -32.88 6.86 10.05
CA VAL A 108 -31.89 7.08 11.10
C VAL A 108 -31.10 8.33 10.78
N ARG A 109 -31.17 9.29 11.72
CA ARG A 109 -30.59 10.62 11.57
C ARG A 109 -30.97 11.27 10.21
N GLY A 110 -32.24 11.14 9.80
CA GLY A 110 -32.76 11.75 8.57
C GLY A 110 -32.35 11.06 7.26
N LEU A 111 -31.87 9.82 7.33
CA LEU A 111 -31.56 9.00 6.15
C LEU A 111 -32.30 7.66 6.23
N SER A 112 -33.05 7.33 5.17
CA SER A 112 -33.69 6.03 5.00
C SER A 112 -32.70 4.95 4.58
N ALA A 113 -33.08 3.68 4.71
CA ALA A 113 -32.28 2.55 4.22
C ALA A 113 -31.93 2.67 2.72
N GLU A 114 -32.88 3.12 1.89
CA GLU A 114 -32.66 3.32 0.44
C GLU A 114 -31.65 4.43 0.16
N ASN A 115 -31.72 5.55 0.91
CA ASN A 115 -30.77 6.64 0.78
C ASN A 115 -29.34 6.20 1.15
N LEU A 116 -29.21 5.41 2.21
CA LEU A 116 -27.93 4.88 2.69
C LEU A 116 -27.33 3.88 1.70
N ASP A 117 -28.13 2.96 1.17
CA ASP A 117 -27.70 2.00 0.14
C ASP A 117 -27.26 2.73 -1.13
N LYS A 118 -28.02 3.74 -1.57
CA LYS A 118 -27.66 4.59 -2.72
C LYS A 118 -26.35 5.35 -2.52
N LEU A 119 -26.11 5.91 -1.34
CA LEU A 119 -24.85 6.58 -1.01
C LEU A 119 -23.68 5.60 -1.02
N ASP A 120 -23.80 4.44 -0.36
CA ASP A 120 -22.77 3.39 -0.31
C ASP A 120 -22.39 2.94 -1.73
N ASP A 121 -23.38 2.61 -2.55
CA ASP A 121 -23.18 2.15 -3.93
C ASP A 121 -22.53 3.24 -4.80
N THR A 122 -22.99 4.50 -4.69
CA THR A 122 -22.46 5.60 -5.49
C THR A 122 -21.01 5.90 -5.13
N ILE A 123 -20.68 5.98 -3.83
CA ILE A 123 -19.31 6.21 -3.38
C ILE A 123 -18.41 5.05 -3.81
N CYS A 124 -18.85 3.80 -3.63
CA CYS A 124 -18.08 2.62 -4.05
C CYS A 124 -17.83 2.61 -5.56
N GLN A 125 -18.81 2.99 -6.39
CA GLN A 125 -18.64 3.10 -7.84
C GLN A 125 -17.65 4.20 -8.25
N LEU A 126 -17.66 5.33 -7.55
CA LEU A 126 -16.72 6.42 -7.82
C LEU A 126 -15.30 6.05 -7.39
N ILE A 127 -15.11 5.46 -6.20
CA ILE A 127 -13.81 4.93 -5.77
C ILE A 127 -13.30 3.89 -6.76
N HIS A 128 -14.16 2.95 -7.18
CA HIS A 128 -13.82 1.97 -8.20
C HIS A 128 -13.30 2.64 -9.47
N ARG A 129 -14.02 3.63 -10.02
CA ARG A 129 -13.61 4.35 -11.24
C ARG A 129 -12.25 5.05 -11.11
N VAL A 130 -11.95 5.58 -9.92
CA VAL A 130 -10.68 6.25 -9.67
C VAL A 130 -9.54 5.23 -9.56
N ALA A 131 -9.77 4.10 -8.90
CA ALA A 131 -8.78 3.05 -8.70
C ALA A 131 -8.59 2.11 -9.91
N ASP A 132 -9.59 1.99 -10.78
CA ASP A 132 -9.56 1.18 -12.00
C ASP A 132 -8.72 1.88 -13.08
N LYS A 133 -7.41 1.71 -12.96
CA LYS A 133 -6.38 2.22 -13.86
C LYS A 133 -5.43 1.11 -14.25
N MET A 134 -4.91 1.22 -15.46
CA MET A 134 -3.85 0.36 -15.98
C MET A 134 -2.50 1.08 -15.85
N LEU A 135 -1.44 0.31 -15.67
CA LEU A 135 -0.08 0.81 -15.78
C LEU A 135 0.16 1.37 -17.20
N PRO A 136 0.80 2.54 -17.33
CA PRO A 136 0.96 3.22 -18.63
C PRO A 136 1.94 2.52 -19.59
N ASN A 137 2.88 1.73 -19.07
CA ASN A 137 3.89 0.99 -19.83
C ASN A 137 4.46 -0.17 -18.99
N SER A 138 5.41 -0.91 -19.56
CA SER A 138 6.06 -2.09 -18.94
C SER A 138 7.33 -1.77 -18.15
N GLU A 139 7.64 -0.50 -17.89
CA GLU A 139 8.87 -0.04 -17.21
C GLU A 139 8.56 0.71 -15.91
N THR A 140 7.35 0.52 -15.37
CA THR A 140 6.94 1.17 -14.13
C THR A 140 7.60 0.52 -12.90
N PRO A 141 7.56 1.17 -11.73
CA PRO A 141 8.14 0.62 -10.51
C PRO A 141 7.52 -0.71 -10.08
N TYR A 142 6.27 -0.98 -10.45
CA TYR A 142 5.63 -2.27 -10.27
C TYR A 142 6.27 -3.36 -11.15
N HIS A 143 6.60 -3.05 -12.40
CA HIS A 143 7.31 -3.97 -13.30
C HIS A 143 8.73 -4.25 -12.82
N CYS A 144 9.43 -3.23 -12.30
CA CYS A 144 10.73 -3.43 -11.66
C CYS A 144 10.61 -4.36 -10.44
N THR A 145 9.57 -4.17 -9.62
CA THR A 145 9.30 -5.04 -8.46
C THR A 145 9.01 -6.46 -8.91
N ALA A 146 8.15 -6.67 -9.92
CA ALA A 146 7.84 -8.00 -10.45
C ALA A 146 9.07 -8.69 -11.04
N SER A 147 9.87 -7.97 -11.83
CA SER A 147 11.10 -8.49 -12.43
C SER A 147 12.13 -8.88 -11.35
N TRP A 148 12.23 -8.07 -10.28
CA TRP A 148 13.06 -8.40 -9.13
C TRP A 148 12.56 -9.66 -8.40
N VAL A 149 11.24 -9.81 -8.22
CA VAL A 149 10.64 -11.01 -7.62
C VAL A 149 10.98 -12.28 -8.40
N ASP A 150 10.95 -12.23 -9.75
CA ASP A 150 11.31 -13.37 -10.60
C ASP A 150 12.80 -13.72 -10.51
N ALA A 151 13.65 -12.69 -10.53
CA ALA A 151 15.08 -12.85 -10.62
C ALA A 151 15.71 -13.30 -9.30
N VAL A 152 15.18 -12.86 -8.16
CA VAL A 152 15.70 -13.24 -6.83
C VAL A 152 15.20 -14.63 -6.47
N ARG A 153 16.08 -15.63 -6.61
CA ARG A 153 15.81 -17.01 -6.17
C ARG A 153 15.91 -17.11 -4.65
N ARG A 154 14.78 -17.35 -4.00
CA ARG A 154 14.67 -17.49 -2.53
C ARG A 154 14.24 -18.89 -2.15
N GLU A 155 14.38 -19.23 -0.87
CA GLU A 155 13.83 -20.48 -0.31
C GLU A 155 12.31 -20.40 -0.10
N ASN A 156 11.77 -19.19 0.08
CA ASN A 156 10.36 -18.93 0.31
C ASN A 156 9.81 -17.91 -0.70
N PRO A 157 8.58 -18.10 -1.21
CA PRO A 157 7.85 -17.08 -1.95
C PRO A 157 7.91 -15.71 -1.29
N ILE A 158 8.12 -14.65 -2.09
CA ILE A 158 7.99 -13.28 -1.60
C ILE A 158 6.51 -12.99 -1.35
N GLU A 159 6.19 -12.43 -0.19
CA GLU A 159 4.83 -12.02 0.15
C GLU A 159 4.65 -10.52 -0.08
N ILE A 160 3.71 -10.13 -0.94
CA ILE A 160 3.33 -8.74 -1.18
C ILE A 160 2.00 -8.50 -0.48
N PHE A 161 2.00 -7.56 0.45
CA PHE A 161 0.82 -7.06 1.13
C PHE A 161 0.48 -5.68 0.56
N THR A 162 -0.80 -5.39 0.38
CA THR A 162 -1.20 -4.04 -0.04
C THR A 162 -2.59 -3.69 0.47
N THR A 163 -2.78 -2.41 0.78
CA THR A 163 -4.08 -1.81 1.11
C THR A 163 -4.77 -1.23 -0.12
N ASN A 164 -4.14 -1.33 -1.29
CA ASN A 164 -4.64 -0.69 -2.51
C ASN A 164 -5.71 -1.56 -3.18
N TYR A 165 -6.78 -0.91 -3.64
CA TYR A 165 -7.89 -1.59 -4.32
C TYR A 165 -7.58 -1.94 -5.78
N ASP A 166 -6.65 -1.22 -6.41
CA ASP A 166 -6.27 -1.35 -7.82
C ASP A 166 -5.67 -2.73 -8.16
N LEU A 167 -5.39 -2.96 -9.44
CA LEU A 167 -4.81 -4.21 -9.97
C LEU A 167 -3.39 -4.03 -10.49
N LEU A 168 -2.67 -2.98 -10.07
CA LEU A 168 -1.40 -2.60 -10.69
C LEU A 168 -0.31 -3.66 -10.46
N MET A 169 -0.27 -4.29 -9.29
CA MET A 169 0.71 -5.35 -9.01
C MET A 169 0.39 -6.63 -9.77
N GLU A 170 -0.89 -7.01 -9.84
CA GLU A 170 -1.36 -8.13 -10.66
C GLU A 170 -0.98 -7.95 -12.12
N GLN A 171 -1.29 -6.78 -12.68
CA GLN A 171 -0.92 -6.44 -14.05
C GLN A 171 0.60 -6.57 -14.25
N ALA A 172 1.42 -6.01 -13.36
CA ALA A 172 2.87 -6.11 -13.49
C ALA A 172 3.38 -7.56 -13.41
N PHE A 173 2.81 -8.41 -12.55
CA PHE A 173 3.14 -9.83 -12.52
C PHE A 173 2.74 -10.55 -13.81
N GLU A 174 1.56 -10.27 -14.36
CA GLU A 174 1.09 -10.86 -15.62
C GLU A 174 1.94 -10.40 -16.81
N ASP A 175 2.22 -9.10 -16.92
CA ASP A 175 3.03 -8.49 -17.98
C ASP A 175 4.47 -9.03 -17.97
N THR A 176 5.03 -9.31 -16.78
CA THR A 176 6.36 -9.92 -16.61
C THR A 176 6.36 -11.44 -16.55
N ARG A 177 5.18 -12.09 -16.63
CA ARG A 177 4.98 -13.54 -16.56
C ARG A 177 5.44 -14.20 -15.25
N VAL A 178 5.39 -13.44 -14.16
CA VAL A 178 5.67 -13.94 -12.82
C VAL A 178 4.43 -14.64 -12.27
N PRO A 179 4.50 -15.94 -11.94
CA PRO A 179 3.37 -16.64 -11.35
C PRO A 179 3.10 -16.09 -9.95
N TYR A 180 1.84 -15.83 -9.64
CA TYR A 180 1.44 -15.35 -8.31
C TYR A 180 0.16 -16.03 -7.82
N PHE A 181 0.01 -16.09 -6.51
CA PHE A 181 -1.21 -16.53 -5.84
C PHE A 181 -1.78 -15.39 -4.99
N ASP A 182 -3.04 -15.04 -5.23
CA ASP A 182 -3.75 -13.93 -4.59
C ASP A 182 -4.88 -14.37 -3.63
N GLY A 183 -4.92 -15.66 -3.31
CA GLY A 183 -6.00 -16.27 -2.51
C GLY A 183 -7.18 -16.78 -3.32
N PHE A 184 -7.15 -16.66 -4.66
CA PHE A 184 -8.20 -17.19 -5.54
C PHE A 184 -7.67 -18.34 -6.39
N ALA A 185 -8.52 -19.36 -6.57
CA ALA A 185 -8.24 -20.54 -7.38
C ALA A 185 -9.22 -20.65 -8.54
N GLY A 186 -8.74 -21.16 -9.68
CA GLY A 186 -9.52 -21.31 -10.91
C GLY A 186 -9.25 -20.22 -11.94
N VAL A 187 -9.55 -20.52 -13.21
CA VAL A 187 -9.21 -19.65 -14.35
C VAL A 187 -10.41 -18.85 -14.82
N ARG A 188 -11.53 -19.52 -15.12
CA ARG A 188 -12.72 -18.88 -15.73
C ARG A 188 -13.57 -18.09 -14.73
N LYS A 189 -13.71 -18.61 -13.51
CA LYS A 189 -14.44 -17.98 -12.41
C LYS A 189 -13.66 -18.24 -11.13
N PRO A 190 -12.57 -17.48 -10.89
CA PRO A 190 -11.72 -17.71 -9.74
C PRO A 190 -12.53 -17.53 -8.45
N PHE A 191 -12.52 -18.54 -7.58
CA PHE A 191 -13.20 -18.54 -6.29
C PHE A 191 -12.18 -18.38 -5.17
N PHE A 192 -12.59 -17.73 -4.09
CA PHE A 192 -11.75 -17.57 -2.93
C PHE A 192 -11.49 -18.92 -2.25
N ASP A 193 -10.22 -19.31 -2.11
CA ASP A 193 -9.81 -20.62 -1.59
C ASP A 193 -8.99 -20.47 -0.31
N LEU A 194 -9.68 -20.46 0.83
CA LEU A 194 -9.06 -20.39 2.16
C LEU A 194 -8.10 -21.55 2.40
N ARG A 195 -8.42 -22.74 1.89
CA ARG A 195 -7.63 -23.94 2.13
C ARG A 195 -6.27 -23.81 1.45
N ALA A 196 -6.26 -23.36 0.19
CA ALA A 196 -5.01 -23.09 -0.52
C ALA A 196 -4.15 -22.00 0.15
N MET A 197 -4.77 -21.01 0.81
CA MET A 197 -4.03 -19.98 1.56
C MET A 197 -3.33 -20.50 2.83
N GLU A 198 -3.92 -21.49 3.49
CA GLU A 198 -3.43 -22.03 4.76
C GLU A 198 -2.53 -23.25 4.58
N GLU A 199 -2.89 -24.16 3.68
CA GLU A 199 -2.27 -25.48 3.55
C GLU A 199 -1.24 -25.56 2.41
N ASP A 200 -1.38 -24.77 1.33
CA ASP A 200 -0.55 -24.99 0.13
C ASP A 200 0.85 -24.39 0.26
N ILE A 201 1.84 -25.26 0.03
CA ILE A 201 3.24 -24.88 -0.12
C ILE A 201 3.49 -24.55 -1.59
N LEU A 202 3.57 -23.26 -1.89
CA LEU A 202 3.88 -22.79 -3.23
C LEU A 202 5.37 -22.95 -3.52
N SER A 203 5.70 -23.22 -4.78
CA SER A 203 7.08 -23.20 -5.25
C SER A 203 7.69 -21.81 -5.04
N PRO A 204 8.97 -21.68 -4.64
CA PRO A 204 9.60 -20.38 -4.37
C PRO A 204 9.63 -19.42 -5.57
N ARG A 205 9.40 -19.93 -6.80
CA ARG A 205 9.23 -19.08 -8.00
C ARG A 205 7.94 -18.26 -8.00
N TRP A 206 6.97 -18.62 -7.15
CA TRP A 206 5.70 -17.91 -7.08
C TRP A 206 5.81 -16.72 -6.14
N ALA A 207 5.11 -15.65 -6.47
CA ALA A 207 4.80 -14.59 -5.53
C ALA A 207 3.49 -14.89 -4.79
N ARG A 208 3.32 -14.30 -3.61
CA ARG A 208 2.02 -14.23 -2.92
C ARG A 208 1.56 -12.78 -2.87
N LEU A 209 0.31 -12.51 -3.19
CA LEU A 209 -0.26 -11.17 -3.17
C LEU A 209 -1.49 -11.13 -2.26
N TRP A 210 -1.49 -10.24 -1.27
CA TRP A 210 -2.52 -10.16 -0.25
C TRP A 210 -3.13 -8.76 -0.20
N LYS A 211 -4.38 -8.64 -0.66
CA LYS A 211 -5.15 -7.38 -0.69
C LYS A 211 -5.89 -7.20 0.64
N LEU A 212 -5.31 -6.44 1.56
CA LEU A 212 -5.79 -6.30 2.94
C LEU A 212 -7.14 -5.56 3.03
N HIS A 213 -7.36 -4.57 2.15
CA HIS A 213 -8.63 -3.80 2.07
C HIS A 213 -9.52 -4.28 0.92
N GLY A 214 -9.16 -5.41 0.31
CA GLY A 214 -9.85 -5.99 -0.82
C GLY A 214 -9.46 -5.35 -2.15
N SER A 215 -10.22 -5.68 -3.19
CA SER A 215 -9.88 -5.29 -4.56
C SER A 215 -11.13 -4.94 -5.37
N ILE A 216 -10.94 -4.07 -6.35
CA ILE A 216 -11.99 -3.64 -7.29
C ILE A 216 -12.59 -4.80 -8.10
N ASN A 217 -11.84 -5.89 -8.27
CA ASN A 217 -12.25 -7.07 -9.03
C ASN A 217 -12.92 -8.17 -8.16
N TRP A 218 -13.10 -7.96 -6.85
CA TRP A 218 -13.78 -8.91 -5.98
C TRP A 218 -15.28 -8.65 -5.94
N TYR A 219 -16.07 -9.71 -5.97
CA TYR A 219 -17.51 -9.63 -5.83
C TYR A 219 -18.06 -10.79 -5.00
N GLN A 220 -19.12 -10.49 -4.25
CA GLN A 220 -19.83 -11.49 -3.46
C GLN A 220 -20.94 -12.12 -4.32
N VAL A 221 -21.04 -13.44 -4.27
CA VAL A 221 -22.19 -14.19 -4.78
C VAL A 221 -22.93 -14.79 -3.59
N ALA A 222 -24.24 -14.54 -3.52
CA ALA A 222 -25.09 -15.12 -2.48
C ALA A 222 -24.94 -16.65 -2.47
N ASP A 223 -24.78 -17.22 -1.27
CA ASP A 223 -24.63 -18.65 -1.00
C ASP A 223 -23.43 -19.37 -1.65
N LYS A 224 -22.58 -18.66 -2.41
CA LYS A 224 -21.41 -19.25 -3.10
C LYS A 224 -20.07 -18.69 -2.64
N GLY A 225 -20.06 -17.59 -1.90
CA GLY A 225 -18.84 -16.96 -1.41
C GLY A 225 -18.31 -15.85 -2.32
N VAL A 226 -17.02 -15.60 -2.23
CA VAL A 226 -16.34 -14.47 -2.86
C VAL A 226 -15.62 -14.95 -4.11
N PHE A 227 -15.77 -14.19 -5.19
CA PHE A 227 -15.17 -14.49 -6.50
C PHE A 227 -14.40 -13.28 -7.02
N ARG A 228 -13.49 -13.55 -7.96
CA ARG A 228 -12.77 -12.54 -8.72
C ARG A 228 -13.36 -12.42 -10.13
N GLY A 229 -13.54 -11.22 -10.65
CA GLY A 229 -14.18 -10.96 -11.95
C GLY A 229 -13.54 -9.80 -12.69
N THR A 230 -13.51 -9.90 -14.01
CA THR A 230 -12.90 -8.90 -14.88
C THR A 230 -13.91 -7.91 -15.44
N THR A 231 -15.22 -8.22 -15.36
CA THR A 231 -16.28 -7.39 -15.92
C THR A 231 -17.43 -7.16 -14.94
N LEU A 232 -18.19 -6.08 -15.16
CA LEU A 232 -19.46 -5.82 -14.48
C LEU A 232 -20.50 -6.93 -14.76
N GLU A 233 -20.35 -7.65 -15.88
CA GLU A 233 -21.29 -8.68 -16.34
C GLU A 233 -21.11 -10.04 -15.64
N ASP A 234 -20.05 -10.22 -14.84
CA ASP A 234 -19.75 -11.48 -14.14
C ASP A 234 -20.73 -11.81 -12.99
N GLY A 235 -21.76 -10.98 -12.77
CA GLY A 235 -22.99 -11.39 -12.08
C GLY A 235 -22.94 -11.34 -10.54
N GLY A 236 -21.99 -10.61 -9.96
CA GLY A 236 -21.97 -10.29 -8.54
C GLY A 236 -22.89 -9.12 -8.19
N SER A 237 -23.70 -9.26 -7.13
CA SER A 237 -24.62 -8.20 -6.69
C SER A 237 -23.93 -7.03 -5.99
N LYS A 238 -22.72 -7.23 -5.45
CA LYS A 238 -21.98 -6.19 -4.71
C LYS A 238 -20.47 -6.36 -4.90
N ARG A 239 -19.81 -5.32 -5.41
CA ARG A 239 -18.34 -5.24 -5.45
C ARG A 239 -17.79 -5.12 -4.03
N VAL A 240 -16.75 -5.88 -3.74
CA VAL A 240 -16.19 -6.08 -2.40
C VAL A 240 -15.02 -5.11 -2.22
N ILE A 241 -15.34 -3.81 -2.24
CA ILE A 241 -14.44 -2.73 -1.87
C ILE A 241 -14.78 -2.38 -0.42
N HIS A 242 -13.81 -2.52 0.50
CA HIS A 242 -14.03 -2.20 1.91
C HIS A 242 -13.03 -1.15 2.39
N PRO A 243 -13.39 0.13 2.23
CA PRO A 243 -12.64 1.23 2.81
C PRO A 243 -13.00 1.48 4.29
N SER A 244 -13.92 0.71 4.87
CA SER A 244 -14.57 1.12 6.11
C SER A 244 -13.83 0.68 7.36
N HIS A 245 -13.46 1.66 8.18
CA HIS A 245 -12.98 1.60 9.56
C HIS A 245 -14.02 1.08 10.59
N LEU A 246 -15.08 0.36 10.16
CA LEU A 246 -15.98 -0.36 11.08
C LEU A 246 -15.35 -1.68 11.52
N LYS A 247 -14.38 -1.44 12.39
CA LYS A 247 -13.68 -2.36 13.27
C LYS A 247 -14.68 -3.32 13.95
N TYR A 248 -14.37 -4.61 13.83
CA TYR A 248 -14.77 -5.77 14.65
C TYR A 248 -15.69 -6.84 14.06
N GLN A 249 -16.85 -6.50 13.46
CA GLN A 249 -17.75 -7.55 12.96
C GLN A 249 -17.55 -7.87 11.48
N GLU A 250 -17.25 -6.88 10.64
CA GLU A 250 -17.11 -7.07 9.19
C GLU A 250 -15.67 -7.36 8.75
N SER A 251 -14.64 -6.93 9.49
CA SER A 251 -13.25 -7.40 9.29
C SER A 251 -13.07 -8.90 9.58
N ARG A 252 -14.07 -9.53 10.21
CA ARG A 252 -14.18 -10.99 10.40
C ARG A 252 -14.90 -11.68 9.24
N ARG A 253 -15.30 -10.95 8.19
CA ARG A 253 -15.81 -11.56 6.97
C ARG A 253 -14.64 -12.03 6.11
N MET A 254 -14.83 -13.20 5.53
CA MET A 254 -13.98 -13.69 4.45
C MET A 254 -14.21 -12.78 3.22
N PRO A 255 -13.16 -12.44 2.47
CA PRO A 255 -11.79 -12.97 2.53
C PRO A 255 -10.83 -12.15 3.41
N TYR A 256 -11.25 -10.98 3.89
CA TYR A 256 -10.40 -10.00 4.58
C TYR A 256 -9.69 -10.55 5.81
N LEU A 257 -10.43 -11.31 6.63
CA LEU A 257 -9.86 -11.94 7.81
C LEU A 257 -8.64 -12.79 7.46
N ALA A 258 -8.75 -13.62 6.42
CA ALA A 258 -7.65 -14.45 5.96
C ALA A 258 -6.48 -13.63 5.43
N MET A 259 -6.73 -12.53 4.70
CA MET A 259 -5.67 -11.63 4.22
C MET A 259 -4.87 -10.99 5.37
N ILE A 260 -5.56 -10.54 6.41
CA ILE A 260 -4.92 -9.97 7.61
C ILE A 260 -4.21 -11.07 8.42
N ASP A 261 -4.80 -12.26 8.51
CA ASP A 261 -4.18 -13.40 9.19
C ASP A 261 -2.91 -13.87 8.47
N ARG A 262 -2.83 -13.74 7.15
CA ARG A 262 -1.58 -13.93 6.39
C ARG A 262 -0.50 -12.94 6.82
N LEU A 263 -0.83 -11.64 6.98
CA LEU A 263 0.13 -10.64 7.48
C LEU A 263 0.59 -10.97 8.91
N ARG A 264 -0.34 -11.35 9.79
CA ARG A 264 -0.01 -11.79 11.16
C ARG A 264 0.90 -13.01 11.16
N ALA A 265 0.59 -14.00 10.33
CA ALA A 265 1.38 -15.22 10.19
C ALA A 265 2.79 -14.92 9.67
N PHE A 266 2.91 -14.05 8.66
CA PHE A 266 4.20 -13.58 8.15
C PHE A 266 5.06 -12.93 9.23
N LEU A 267 4.50 -12.00 10.00
CA LEU A 267 5.22 -11.28 11.05
C LEU A 267 5.64 -12.15 12.24
N LYS A 268 4.96 -13.30 12.44
CA LYS A 268 5.33 -14.31 13.43
C LYS A 268 6.50 -15.20 13.01
N GLN A 269 6.89 -15.16 11.74
CA GLN A 269 8.02 -15.97 11.27
C GLN A 269 9.34 -15.40 11.81
N PRO A 270 10.21 -16.22 12.42
CA PRO A 270 11.49 -15.75 12.92
C PRO A 270 12.33 -15.11 11.82
N THR A 271 13.01 -14.01 12.12
CA THR A 271 13.90 -13.29 11.19
C THR A 271 13.23 -12.73 9.93
N ALA A 272 11.89 -12.71 9.87
CA ALA A 272 11.16 -12.12 8.77
C ALA A 272 11.50 -10.63 8.62
N THR A 273 11.59 -10.17 7.38
CA THR A 273 11.81 -8.76 7.06
C THR A 273 10.61 -8.22 6.31
N LEU A 274 9.98 -7.16 6.83
CA LEU A 274 8.90 -6.44 6.16
C LEU A 274 9.42 -5.08 5.67
N ILE A 275 9.29 -4.79 4.38
CA ILE A 275 9.63 -3.47 3.82
C ILE A 275 8.34 -2.78 3.40
N LEU A 276 8.04 -1.63 4.00
CA LEU A 276 6.85 -0.84 3.71
C LEU A 276 7.24 0.35 2.84
N CYS A 277 6.56 0.51 1.71
CA CYS A 277 6.71 1.64 0.80
C CYS A 277 5.34 2.23 0.48
N GLY A 278 5.24 3.56 0.40
CA GLY A 278 3.98 4.24 0.11
C GLY A 278 2.91 4.11 1.21
N TYR A 279 3.27 3.69 2.42
CA TYR A 279 2.34 3.53 3.55
C TYR A 279 2.48 4.68 4.56
N SER A 280 1.38 5.37 4.85
CA SER A 280 1.37 6.60 5.65
C SER A 280 1.20 6.38 7.16
N PHE A 281 0.97 5.13 7.59
CA PHE A 281 0.61 4.79 8.98
C PHE A 281 -0.68 5.46 9.49
N ARG A 282 -1.57 5.93 8.59
CA ARG A 282 -2.89 6.46 9.00
C ARG A 282 -3.90 5.37 9.35
N ASP A 283 -3.68 4.13 8.89
CA ASP A 283 -4.54 3.00 9.22
C ASP A 283 -4.15 2.39 10.57
N GLU A 284 -4.96 2.64 11.60
CA GLU A 284 -4.70 2.16 12.96
C GLU A 284 -4.78 0.64 13.08
N HIS A 285 -5.65 -0.03 12.32
CA HIS A 285 -5.82 -1.48 12.42
C HIS A 285 -4.62 -2.24 11.85
N ILE A 286 -4.15 -1.82 10.69
CA ILE A 286 -2.93 -2.39 10.09
C ILE A 286 -1.71 -2.06 10.96
N ASN A 287 -1.63 -0.86 11.53
CA ASN A 287 -0.58 -0.50 12.48
C ASN A 287 -0.57 -1.42 13.71
N GLU A 288 -1.74 -1.71 14.29
CA GLU A 288 -1.86 -2.64 15.42
C GLU A 288 -1.34 -4.04 15.05
N VAL A 289 -1.72 -4.56 13.88
CA VAL A 289 -1.26 -5.87 13.39
C VAL A 289 0.26 -5.90 13.24
N ILE A 290 0.86 -4.87 12.62
CA ILE A 290 2.31 -4.77 12.44
C ILE A 290 3.01 -4.69 13.81
N VAL A 291 2.56 -3.80 14.69
CA VAL A 291 3.18 -3.57 16.00
C VAL A 291 3.06 -4.79 16.90
N GLN A 292 1.92 -5.49 16.90
CA GLN A 292 1.75 -6.73 17.64
C GLN A 292 2.63 -7.84 17.09
N GLY A 293 2.74 -7.97 15.77
CA GLY A 293 3.64 -8.92 15.12
C GLY A 293 5.09 -8.71 15.55
N LEU A 294 5.58 -7.47 15.42
CA LEU A 294 6.94 -7.07 15.82
C LEU A 294 7.18 -7.23 17.33
N GLN A 295 6.18 -7.00 18.17
CA GLN A 295 6.28 -7.21 19.62
C GLN A 295 6.35 -8.70 19.98
N SER A 296 5.59 -9.54 19.27
CA SER A 296 5.56 -10.99 19.52
C SER A 296 6.84 -11.69 19.06
N THR A 297 7.50 -11.15 18.02
CA THR A 297 8.66 -11.77 17.38
C THR A 297 9.80 -10.76 17.24
N GLN A 298 10.65 -10.69 18.27
CA GLN A 298 11.72 -9.69 18.36
C GLN A 298 12.78 -9.78 17.24
N THR A 299 12.88 -10.94 16.58
CA THR A 299 13.80 -11.16 15.44
C THR A 299 13.23 -10.67 14.11
N THR A 300 11.92 -10.42 14.03
CA THR A 300 11.27 -9.81 12.87
C THR A 300 11.62 -8.33 12.83
N ILE A 301 11.98 -7.82 11.66
CA ILE A 301 12.35 -6.42 11.46
C ILE A 301 11.43 -5.81 10.39
N ALA A 302 10.97 -4.59 10.61
CA ALA A 302 10.26 -3.80 9.62
C ALA A 302 11.07 -2.54 9.24
N PHE A 303 11.07 -2.21 7.95
CA PHE A 303 11.62 -0.96 7.41
C PHE A 303 10.51 -0.20 6.70
N ALA A 304 10.13 0.96 7.22
CA ALA A 304 9.22 1.87 6.53
C ALA A 304 10.00 2.94 5.79
N LEU A 305 9.89 2.94 4.46
CA LEU A 305 10.47 3.90 3.56
C LEU A 305 9.44 5.02 3.35
N LEU A 306 9.68 6.19 3.94
CA LEU A 306 8.76 7.31 3.93
C LEU A 306 9.18 8.34 2.88
N PHE A 307 8.21 8.78 2.08
CA PHE A 307 8.42 9.71 0.96
C PHE A 307 8.82 11.12 1.43
N ASP A 308 8.18 11.59 2.50
CA ASP A 308 8.33 12.95 3.02
C ASP A 308 9.24 12.99 4.28
N GLU A 309 9.36 14.18 4.87
CA GLU A 309 10.05 14.42 6.13
C GLU A 309 9.41 13.68 7.31
N LEU A 310 10.24 13.32 8.30
CA LEU A 310 9.82 12.56 9.47
C LEU A 310 8.71 13.26 10.27
N ILE A 311 8.66 14.60 10.24
CA ILE A 311 7.64 15.39 10.94
C ILE A 311 6.23 15.15 10.39
N THR A 312 6.10 14.84 9.10
CA THR A 312 4.82 14.53 8.43
C THR A 312 4.24 13.21 8.93
N TYR A 313 5.07 12.33 9.49
CA TYR A 313 4.70 10.98 9.94
C TYR A 313 4.85 10.81 11.46
N SER A 314 4.31 11.76 12.22
CA SER A 314 4.37 11.77 13.69
C SER A 314 3.86 10.47 14.34
N GLN A 315 2.78 9.89 13.80
CA GLN A 315 2.23 8.61 14.26
C GLN A 315 3.22 7.47 14.03
N ALA A 316 3.78 7.35 12.81
CA ALA A 316 4.78 6.33 12.50
C ALA A 316 6.00 6.48 13.42
N ALA A 317 6.54 7.69 13.54
CA ALA A 317 7.69 7.98 14.41
C ALA A 317 7.43 7.57 15.87
N THR A 318 6.22 7.83 16.39
CA THR A 318 5.82 7.42 17.75
C THR A 318 5.78 5.91 17.93
N LEU A 319 5.31 5.18 16.92
CA LEU A 319 5.30 3.72 16.94
C LEU A 319 6.72 3.15 16.92
N ALA A 320 7.59 3.68 16.06
CA ALA A 320 8.99 3.25 15.94
C ALA A 320 9.81 3.53 17.20
N LEU A 321 9.58 4.68 17.87
CA LEU A 321 10.23 4.98 19.16
C LEU A 321 9.90 3.96 20.25
N LYS A 322 8.73 3.32 20.18
CA LYS A 322 8.29 2.29 21.12
C LYS A 322 8.73 0.88 20.71
N ARG A 323 9.27 0.69 19.49
CA ARG A 323 9.55 -0.62 18.89
C ARG A 323 10.90 -0.59 18.17
N SER A 324 11.93 -1.15 18.80
CA SER A 324 13.30 -1.14 18.28
C SER A 324 13.49 -1.87 16.95
N ASN A 325 12.59 -2.77 16.61
CA ASN A 325 12.57 -3.52 15.36
C ASN A 325 11.63 -2.95 14.29
N LEU A 326 11.04 -1.77 14.53
CA LEU A 326 10.39 -0.94 13.51
C LEU A 326 11.32 0.23 13.17
N ASN A 327 12.01 0.13 12.04
CA ASN A 327 12.87 1.18 11.54
C ASN A 327 12.11 2.05 10.55
N ILE A 328 12.21 3.36 10.72
CA ILE A 328 11.62 4.35 9.81
C ILE A 328 12.75 5.11 9.15
N LEU A 329 12.72 5.18 7.83
CA LEU A 329 13.68 5.91 7.01
C LEU A 329 12.88 6.96 6.23
N ALA A 330 12.99 8.23 6.63
CA ALA A 330 12.34 9.36 6.02
C ALA A 330 13.33 10.20 5.21
N ARG A 331 12.83 11.19 4.46
CA ARG A 331 13.67 12.02 3.60
C ARG A 331 14.81 12.71 4.35
N ASP A 332 14.52 13.30 5.51
CA ASP A 332 15.42 14.15 6.31
C ASP A 332 16.04 13.46 7.54
N GLY A 333 15.56 12.26 7.89
CA GLY A 333 16.08 11.52 9.03
C GLY A 333 15.44 10.15 9.19
N ALA A 334 15.58 9.59 10.38
CA ALA A 334 15.11 8.24 10.66
C ALA A 334 14.72 8.03 12.12
N VAL A 335 14.04 6.92 12.38
CA VAL A 335 13.91 6.31 13.70
C VAL A 335 14.45 4.89 13.61
N ILE A 336 15.59 4.62 14.23
CA ILE A 336 16.30 3.34 14.15
C ILE A 336 16.54 2.83 15.55
N GLY A 337 16.24 1.56 15.80
CA GLY A 337 16.43 0.98 17.14
C GLY A 337 15.64 1.68 18.25
N GLY A 338 14.55 2.37 17.92
CA GLY A 338 13.76 3.16 18.87
C GLY A 338 14.34 4.53 19.21
N GLN A 339 15.29 5.04 18.43
CA GLN A 339 15.89 6.36 18.62
C GLN A 339 15.77 7.21 17.36
N LYS A 340 15.45 8.50 17.51
CA LYS A 340 15.46 9.45 16.38
C LYS A 340 16.89 9.74 15.97
N ALA A 341 17.16 9.68 14.67
CA ALA A 341 18.43 10.04 14.07
C ALA A 341 18.21 11.06 12.95
N GLU A 342 19.14 12.00 12.83
CA GLU A 342 19.23 12.94 11.70
C GLU A 342 20.27 12.40 10.69
N TRP A 343 20.11 12.74 9.42
CA TRP A 343 21.13 12.48 8.42
C TRP A 343 22.34 13.43 8.60
N PRO A 344 23.55 13.04 8.19
CA PRO A 344 24.74 13.85 8.39
C PRO A 344 24.72 15.12 7.55
N GLU A 345 25.22 16.21 8.12
CA GLU A 345 25.58 17.42 7.38
C GLU A 345 27.07 17.39 7.01
N LYS A 346 27.40 17.79 5.78
CA LYS A 346 28.78 17.94 5.31
C LYS A 346 28.98 19.30 4.64
N ASP A 347 30.22 19.78 4.64
CA ASP A 347 30.59 20.97 3.86
C ASP A 347 30.58 20.65 2.37
N ALA A 348 30.19 21.61 1.52
CA ALA A 348 30.08 21.43 0.08
C ALA A 348 31.33 20.80 -0.57
N ALA A 349 32.52 21.18 -0.11
CA ALA A 349 33.81 20.66 -0.61
C ALA A 349 34.06 19.18 -0.26
N SER A 350 33.35 18.63 0.74
CA SER A 350 33.47 17.23 1.19
C SER A 350 32.45 16.30 0.52
N ILE A 351 31.54 16.85 -0.28
CA ILE A 351 30.58 16.10 -1.08
C ILE A 351 31.30 15.72 -2.38
N SER A 352 31.93 14.54 -2.38
CA SER A 352 32.41 13.93 -3.62
C SER A 352 31.24 13.47 -4.48
N ALA A 353 31.49 12.92 -5.68
CA ALA A 353 30.51 12.49 -6.69
C ALA A 353 29.42 11.46 -6.26
N ASP A 354 29.26 11.20 -4.96
CA ASP A 354 28.22 10.43 -4.29
C ASP A 354 26.86 11.17 -4.23
N ASP A 355 26.53 12.03 -5.21
CA ASP A 355 25.12 12.41 -5.44
C ASP A 355 24.44 11.23 -6.13
N GLY A 356 24.06 10.26 -5.31
CA GLY A 356 23.46 9.01 -5.75
C GLY A 356 21.96 9.17 -5.97
N ARG A 357 21.40 8.31 -6.81
CA ARG A 357 19.95 8.22 -7.00
C ARG A 357 19.19 7.98 -5.68
N PHE A 358 19.79 7.23 -4.76
CA PHE A 358 19.18 6.73 -3.52
C PHE A 358 19.48 7.59 -2.27
N VAL A 359 20.58 8.35 -2.30
CA VAL A 359 20.94 9.34 -1.30
C VAL A 359 21.42 10.57 -2.05
N ARG A 360 20.63 11.65 -1.97
CA ARG A 360 20.97 12.93 -2.57
C ARG A 360 21.52 13.86 -1.51
N TRP A 361 22.31 14.84 -1.91
CA TRP A 361 22.74 15.91 -1.00
C TRP A 361 22.07 17.21 -1.43
N ARG A 362 21.49 17.95 -0.47
CA ARG A 362 20.94 19.29 -0.73
C ARG A 362 21.52 20.33 0.21
N PRO A 363 21.71 21.57 -0.24
CA PRO A 363 22.14 22.65 0.64
C PRO A 363 21.09 22.88 1.72
N VAL A 364 21.53 22.99 2.97
CA VAL A 364 20.66 23.28 4.13
C VAL A 364 20.03 24.67 3.99
N ASP A 365 20.81 25.61 3.45
CA ASP A 365 20.35 26.93 3.05
C ASP A 365 20.38 27.05 1.52
N PRO A 366 19.22 27.07 0.84
CA PRO A 366 19.13 27.17 -0.61
C PRO A 366 19.85 28.38 -1.21
N ASP A 367 19.97 29.48 -0.45
CA ASP A 367 20.61 30.72 -0.88
C ASP A 367 22.13 30.69 -0.67
N ASN A 368 22.65 29.74 0.12
CA ASN A 368 24.06 29.57 0.42
C ASN A 368 24.61 28.20 0.00
N LYS A 369 24.88 28.06 -1.31
CA LYS A 369 25.40 26.82 -1.91
C LYS A 369 26.80 26.42 -1.46
N GLU A 370 27.58 27.35 -0.91
CA GLU A 370 28.90 27.09 -0.31
C GLU A 370 28.82 26.65 1.16
N GLY A 371 27.61 26.68 1.74
CA GLY A 371 27.35 26.28 3.11
C GLY A 371 27.31 24.77 3.32
N ARG A 372 26.59 24.36 4.37
CA ARG A 372 26.39 22.95 4.70
C ARG A 372 25.31 22.33 3.83
N TRP A 373 25.50 21.05 3.56
CA TRP A 373 24.55 20.22 2.84
C TRP A 373 24.12 19.06 3.73
N SER A 374 22.84 18.72 3.67
CA SER A 374 22.26 17.57 4.35
C SER A 374 21.98 16.46 3.35
N ALA A 375 22.12 15.21 3.78
CA ALA A 375 21.73 14.07 2.97
C ALA A 375 20.20 13.89 3.00
N GLU A 376 19.63 13.52 1.87
CA GLU A 376 18.24 13.15 1.67
C GLU A 376 18.15 11.68 1.26
N PHE A 377 17.39 10.89 2.01
CA PHE A 377 17.15 9.48 1.69
C PHE A 377 15.93 9.34 0.77
N THR A 378 16.11 8.83 -0.45
CA THR A 378 15.09 8.92 -1.51
C THR A 378 14.31 7.62 -1.78
N LEU A 379 14.67 6.50 -1.14
CA LEU A 379 13.96 5.21 -1.31
C LEU A 379 12.50 5.23 -0.80
N GLY A 380 12.08 6.31 -0.12
CA GLY A 380 10.67 6.53 0.20
C GLY A 380 9.78 6.77 -1.01
N ASP A 381 10.36 7.20 -2.13
CA ASP A 381 9.68 7.25 -3.43
C ASP A 381 9.67 5.87 -4.07
N PHE A 382 8.46 5.35 -4.33
CA PHE A 382 8.30 4.03 -4.94
C PHE A 382 8.94 3.96 -6.34
N ALA A 383 9.02 5.07 -7.07
CA ALA A 383 9.73 5.10 -8.35
C ALA A 383 11.23 4.84 -8.20
N VAL A 384 11.83 5.47 -7.20
CA VAL A 384 13.24 5.27 -6.85
C VAL A 384 13.47 3.88 -6.26
N PHE A 385 12.55 3.40 -5.41
CA PHE A 385 12.62 2.05 -4.84
C PHE A 385 12.50 0.96 -5.91
N GLY A 386 11.62 1.12 -6.90
CA GLY A 386 11.54 0.19 -8.04
C GLY A 386 12.87 0.12 -8.81
N GLN A 387 13.50 1.27 -9.07
CA GLN A 387 14.83 1.31 -9.70
C GLN A 387 15.91 0.64 -8.83
N PHE A 388 15.86 0.84 -7.52
CA PHE A 388 16.75 0.16 -6.57
C PHE A 388 16.59 -1.37 -6.63
N LEU A 389 15.36 -1.89 -6.67
CA LEU A 389 15.11 -3.33 -6.84
C LEU A 389 15.64 -3.85 -8.18
N GLN A 390 15.47 -3.08 -9.26
CA GLN A 390 15.99 -3.43 -10.58
C GLN A 390 17.53 -3.49 -10.59
N GLU A 391 18.21 -2.57 -9.93
CA GLU A 391 19.67 -2.54 -9.85
C GLU A 391 20.25 -3.76 -9.11
N LEU A 392 19.52 -4.31 -8.12
CA LEU A 392 19.95 -5.51 -7.40
C LEU A 392 20.06 -6.76 -8.29
N VAL A 393 19.26 -6.83 -9.37
CA VAL A 393 19.22 -7.99 -10.28
C VAL A 393 19.84 -7.68 -11.64
N GLY A 394 20.30 -6.44 -11.85
CA GLY A 394 20.77 -5.93 -13.12
C GLY A 394 19.65 -5.72 -14.15
N THR A 395 19.99 -5.16 -15.31
CA THR A 395 19.04 -5.08 -16.43
C THR A 395 18.86 -6.48 -17.01
N VAL A 396 17.82 -7.19 -16.60
CA VAL A 396 17.41 -8.43 -17.25
C VAL A 396 16.99 -8.06 -18.67
N ARG A 397 17.87 -8.27 -19.65
CA ARG A 397 17.49 -8.21 -21.06
C ARG A 397 16.35 -9.19 -21.25
N GLN A 398 15.22 -8.70 -21.76
CA GLN A 398 14.06 -9.51 -22.15
C GLN A 398 14.53 -10.82 -22.80
N ALA A 399 13.97 -11.94 -22.35
CA ALA A 399 14.20 -13.22 -22.99
C ALA A 399 13.92 -13.08 -24.50
N PRO A 400 14.81 -13.55 -25.39
CA PRO A 400 14.55 -13.48 -26.82
C PRO A 400 13.22 -14.16 -27.08
N ALA A 401 12.34 -13.47 -27.82
CA ALA A 401 11.09 -14.03 -28.30
C ALA A 401 11.40 -15.41 -28.89
N VAL A 402 10.86 -16.46 -28.26
CA VAL A 402 10.94 -17.81 -28.82
C VAL A 402 10.29 -17.70 -30.19
N PRO A 403 11.02 -17.92 -31.30
CA PRO A 403 10.39 -17.92 -32.60
C PRO A 403 9.35 -19.02 -32.58
N ASN A 404 8.09 -18.69 -32.86
CA ASN A 404 7.05 -19.68 -33.07
C ASN A 404 7.60 -20.74 -34.02
N ALA A 405 7.77 -21.97 -33.53
CA ALA A 405 8.05 -23.10 -34.38
C ALA A 405 6.82 -23.26 -35.29
N GLN A 406 7.03 -23.05 -36.59
CA GLN A 406 6.05 -23.31 -37.64
C GLN A 406 5.73 -24.80 -37.75
#